data_AF-A0A453H821-F1
#
_entry.id   AF-A0A453H821-F1
#
_cell.length_a   1.000
_cell.length_b   1.000
_cell.length_c   1.000
_cell.angle_alpha   90.00
_cell.angle_beta   90.00
_cell.angle_gamma   90.00
#
_symmetry.space_group_name_H-M   'P 1'
#
loop_
_entity.id
_entity.type
_entity.pdbx_description
1 polymer ?
#
loop_
_entity_poly.entity_id
_entity_poly.type
_entity_poly.pdbx_seq_one_letter_code
_entity_poly.pdbx_strand_id
1 'polypeptide(L)'
;RPQTHRSSVAREMANVLDTSLLQALVLTRQSPGAIELLKGLNYCDLKICEEFLKEKSDYMVLLELYRSNDMHREALQLLNRLVEESKSAMANADFSKKFNPQMIIEYLRVLFFLLCHHMTDTVIHFVT
;
A
#
# COMPACT_ATOMS: atom_id res chain seq x y z
N ARG A 1 1.31 -38.53 6.97
CA ARG A 1 1.60 -37.30 6.18
C ARG A 1 1.34 -36.08 7.08
N PRO A 2 2.35 -35.51 7.79
CA PRO A 2 2.14 -34.46 8.79
C PRO A 2 2.59 -33.04 8.36
N GLN A 3 3.15 -32.89 7.16
CA GLN A 3 3.77 -31.63 6.70
C GLN A 3 2.74 -30.50 6.46
N THR A 4 1.52 -30.83 6.05
CA THR A 4 0.50 -29.86 5.60
C THR A 4 -0.13 -29.03 6.73
N HIS A 5 -0.13 -29.55 7.96
CA HIS A 5 -0.73 -28.87 9.13
C HIS A 5 0.25 -27.91 9.82
N ARG A 6 1.57 -28.16 9.71
CA ARG A 6 2.59 -27.27 10.29
C ARG A 6 2.74 -25.96 9.51
N SER A 7 2.57 -26.02 8.18
CA SER A 7 2.62 -24.83 7.32
C SER A 7 1.45 -23.87 7.55
N SER A 8 0.25 -24.38 7.88
CA SER A 8 -0.92 -23.52 8.13
C SER A 8 -0.77 -22.74 9.42
N VAL A 9 -0.36 -23.40 10.52
CA VAL A 9 -0.16 -22.76 11.83
C VAL A 9 0.97 -21.72 11.77
N ALA A 10 2.08 -22.04 11.09
CA ALA A 10 3.18 -21.08 10.93
C ALA A 10 2.74 -19.83 10.16
N ARG A 11 1.93 -19.99 9.10
CA ARG A 11 1.39 -18.88 8.32
C ARG A 11 0.40 -18.04 9.13
N GLU A 12 -0.43 -18.66 9.95
CA GLU A 12 -1.37 -17.96 10.82
C GLU A 12 -0.64 -17.14 11.90
N MET A 13 0.43 -17.69 12.50
CA MET A 13 1.28 -16.93 13.42
C MET A 13 2.01 -15.78 12.71
N ALA A 14 2.52 -15.99 11.50
CA ALA A 14 3.15 -14.93 10.70
C ALA A 14 2.17 -13.80 10.39
N ASN A 15 0.91 -14.14 10.04
CA ASN A 15 -0.13 -13.15 9.80
C ASN A 15 -0.42 -12.28 11.03
N VAL A 16 -0.58 -12.90 12.21
CA VAL A 16 -0.78 -12.16 13.48
C VAL A 16 0.43 -11.29 13.80
N LEU A 17 1.64 -11.81 13.64
CA LEU A 17 2.88 -11.11 13.93
C LEU A 17 3.06 -9.88 13.01
N ASP A 18 2.97 -10.05 11.70
CA ASP A 18 3.20 -8.99 10.72
C ASP A 18 2.14 -7.90 10.84
N THR A 19 0.87 -8.29 11.04
CA THR A 19 -0.24 -7.34 11.27
C THR A 19 -0.01 -6.51 12.53
N SER A 20 0.37 -7.15 13.63
CA SER A 20 0.64 -6.46 14.90
C SER A 20 1.87 -5.57 14.80
N LEU A 21 2.91 -6.01 14.08
CA LEU A 21 4.13 -5.25 13.87
C LEU A 21 3.86 -3.99 13.04
N LEU A 22 3.08 -4.10 11.95
CA LEU A 22 2.67 -2.94 11.14
C LEU A 22 1.93 -1.92 12.01
N GLN A 23 0.94 -2.37 12.78
CA GLN A 23 0.17 -1.51 13.68
C GLN A 23 1.07 -0.83 14.72
N ALA A 24 1.99 -1.58 15.33
CA ALA A 24 2.95 -1.05 16.30
C ALA A 24 3.84 0.04 15.69
N LEU A 25 4.42 -0.22 14.52
CA LEU A 25 5.28 0.75 13.80
C LEU A 25 4.52 2.04 13.48
N VAL A 26 3.26 1.96 13.05
CA VAL A 26 2.44 3.15 12.77
C VAL A 26 2.09 3.90 14.07
N LEU A 27 1.71 3.18 15.13
CA LEU A 27 1.39 3.79 16.43
C LEU A 27 2.60 4.52 17.04
N THR A 28 3.81 4.00 16.83
CA THR A 28 5.06 4.62 17.30
C THR A 28 5.64 5.63 16.31
N ARG A 29 4.89 6.00 15.25
CA ARG A 29 5.31 6.97 14.21
C ARG A 29 6.56 6.55 13.42
N GLN A 30 6.80 5.25 13.31
CA GLN A 30 7.87 4.65 12.53
C GLN A 30 7.39 4.23 11.14
N SER A 31 6.70 5.14 10.42
CA SER A 31 6.20 4.89 9.07
C SER A 31 7.28 4.38 8.08
N PRO A 32 8.56 4.81 8.13
CA PRO A 32 9.61 4.22 7.28
C PRO A 32 9.79 2.71 7.49
N GLY A 33 9.76 2.24 8.75
CA GLY A 33 9.87 0.82 9.05
C GLY A 33 8.63 0.04 8.61
N ALA A 34 7.44 0.65 8.70
CA ALA A 34 6.21 0.06 8.18
C ALA A 34 6.26 -0.10 6.65
N ILE A 35 6.80 0.89 5.93
CA ILE A 35 7.02 0.81 4.47
C ILE A 35 8.02 -0.28 4.11
N GLU A 36 9.11 -0.41 4.87
CA GLU A 36 10.10 -1.48 4.65
C GLU A 36 9.50 -2.87 4.86
N LEU A 37 8.69 -3.06 5.91
CA LEU A 37 7.96 -4.30 6.16
C LEU A 37 7.05 -4.67 4.97
N LEU A 38 6.30 -3.70 4.44
CA LEU A 38 5.36 -3.94 3.35
C LEU A 38 6.03 -4.26 2.01
N LYS A 39 7.22 -3.68 1.75
CA LYS A 39 8.03 -3.99 0.56
C LYS A 39 8.65 -5.39 0.62
N GLY A 40 8.83 -5.94 1.82
CA GLY A 40 9.34 -7.29 2.03
C GLY A 40 8.25 -8.36 1.89
N LEU A 41 8.67 -9.62 1.99
CA LEU A 41 7.73 -10.73 2.14
C LEU A 41 7.03 -10.61 3.49
N ASN A 42 5.73 -10.34 3.48
CA ASN A 42 4.91 -10.20 4.68
C ASN A 42 3.58 -10.95 4.51
N TYR A 43 2.95 -11.26 5.64
CA TYR A 43 1.68 -11.99 5.74
C TYR A 43 0.57 -11.12 6.35
N CYS A 44 0.69 -9.79 6.28
CA CYS A 44 -0.28 -8.87 6.86
C CYS A 44 -1.73 -9.23 6.47
N ASP A 45 -2.66 -9.14 7.43
CA ASP A 45 -4.08 -9.17 7.11
C ASP A 45 -4.47 -7.86 6.43
N LEU A 46 -4.68 -7.93 5.12
CA LEU A 46 -4.92 -6.74 4.29
C LEU A 46 -6.12 -5.93 4.77
N LYS A 47 -7.19 -6.59 5.22
CA LYS A 47 -8.41 -5.91 5.62
C LYS A 47 -8.18 -5.14 6.92
N ILE A 48 -7.57 -5.79 7.91
CA ILE A 48 -7.28 -5.17 9.20
C ILE A 48 -6.30 -4.03 9.03
N CYS A 49 -5.22 -4.23 8.27
CA CYS A 49 -4.22 -3.20 7.99
C CYS A 49 -4.82 -2.01 7.24
N GLU A 50 -5.65 -2.25 6.22
CA GLU A 50 -6.30 -1.18 5.45
C GLU A 50 -7.22 -0.32 6.32
N GLU A 51 -8.11 -0.94 7.11
CA GLU A 51 -9.03 -0.24 8.01
C GLU A 51 -8.27 0.61 9.04
N PHE A 52 -7.24 0.01 9.65
CA PHE A 52 -6.41 0.69 10.64
C PHE A 52 -5.66 1.90 10.06
N LEU A 53 -5.03 1.76 8.89
CA LEU A 53 -4.27 2.84 8.25
C LEU A 53 -5.18 4.00 7.81
N LYS A 54 -6.40 3.70 7.34
CA LYS A 54 -7.42 4.71 7.04
C LYS A 54 -7.82 5.49 8.30
N GLU A 55 -8.06 4.79 9.42
CA GLU A 55 -8.40 5.43 10.70
C GLU A 55 -7.28 6.37 11.17
N LYS A 56 -6.02 5.97 11.05
CA LYS A 56 -4.87 6.81 11.43
C LYS A 56 -4.52 7.91 10.42
N SER A 57 -5.15 7.90 9.24
CA SER A 57 -4.79 8.74 8.10
C SER A 57 -3.31 8.61 7.69
N ASP A 58 -2.69 7.43 7.88
CA ASP A 58 -1.30 7.20 7.43
C ASP A 58 -1.31 6.76 5.97
N TYR A 59 -1.53 7.73 5.09
CA TYR A 59 -1.71 7.51 3.66
C TYR A 59 -0.43 7.03 2.96
N MET A 60 0.75 7.31 3.53
CA MET A 60 2.02 6.84 2.98
C MET A 60 2.12 5.31 3.07
N VAL A 61 1.89 4.79 4.27
CA VAL A 61 1.94 3.35 4.52
C VAL A 61 0.78 2.65 3.79
N LEU A 62 -0.40 3.28 3.72
CA LEU A 62 -1.54 2.74 2.98
C LEU A 62 -1.29 2.62 1.47
N LEU A 63 -0.63 3.60 0.86
CA LEU A 63 -0.24 3.51 -0.55
C LEU A 63 0.76 2.38 -0.80
N GLU A 64 1.72 2.17 0.10
CA GLU A 64 2.65 1.04 -0.02
C GLU A 64 1.96 -0.31 0.19
N LEU A 65 0.96 -0.39 1.07
CA LEU A 65 0.14 -1.59 1.26
C LEU A 65 -0.55 -1.97 -0.05
N TYR A 66 -1.21 -1.00 -0.68
CA TYR A 66 -1.88 -1.24 -1.96
C TYR A 66 -0.89 -1.60 -3.07
N ARG A 67 0.24 -0.91 -3.13
CA ARG A 67 1.28 -1.16 -4.12
C ARG A 67 1.85 -2.57 -4.03
N SER A 68 2.16 -3.02 -2.81
CA SER A 68 2.81 -4.32 -2.58
C SER A 68 1.87 -5.51 -2.77
N ASN A 69 0.58 -5.25 -2.96
CA ASN A 69 -0.48 -6.25 -3.15
C ASN A 69 -1.23 -6.09 -4.49
N ASP A 70 -0.66 -5.37 -5.45
CA ASP A 70 -1.24 -5.12 -6.79
C ASP A 70 -2.64 -4.47 -6.78
N MET A 71 -3.02 -3.82 -5.68
CA MET A 71 -4.29 -3.11 -5.48
C MET A 71 -4.26 -1.72 -6.12
N HIS A 72 -3.89 -1.65 -7.40
CA HIS A 72 -3.67 -0.40 -8.10
C HIS A 72 -4.92 0.48 -8.20
N ARG A 73 -6.11 -0.15 -8.30
CA ARG A 73 -7.38 0.57 -8.38
C ARG A 73 -7.67 1.32 -7.08
N GLU A 74 -7.47 0.67 -5.95
CA GLU A 74 -7.68 1.22 -4.61
C GLU A 74 -6.68 2.34 -4.32
N ALA A 75 -5.42 2.16 -4.72
CA ALA A 75 -4.41 3.22 -4.65
C ALA A 75 -4.81 4.45 -5.46
N LEU A 76 -5.24 4.28 -6.71
CA LEU A 76 -5.70 5.39 -7.55
C LEU A 76 -6.94 6.09 -6.98
N GLN A 77 -7.89 5.32 -6.43
CA GLN A 77 -9.06 5.89 -5.74
C GLN A 77 -8.67 6.71 -4.51
N LEU A 78 -7.72 6.22 -3.72
CA LEU A 78 -7.18 6.95 -2.58
C LEU A 78 -6.51 8.26 -3.05
N LEU A 79 -5.62 8.20 -4.05
CA LEU A 79 -4.94 9.39 -4.57
C LEU A 79 -5.94 10.43 -5.09
N ASN A 80 -6.96 9.99 -5.85
CA ASN A 80 -7.98 10.90 -6.37
C ASN A 80 -8.78 11.55 -5.23
N ARG A 81 -9.18 10.76 -4.22
CA ARG A 81 -9.86 11.29 -3.04
C ARG A 81 -9.03 12.35 -2.32
N LEU A 82 -7.74 12.09 -2.09
CA LEU A 82 -6.85 13.02 -1.40
C LEU A 82 -6.66 14.33 -2.19
N VAL A 83 -6.61 14.25 -3.53
CA VAL A 83 -6.60 15.44 -4.40
C VAL A 83 -7.90 16.24 -4.24
N GLU A 84 -9.06 15.61 -4.31
CA GLU A 84 -10.35 16.32 -4.16
C GLU A 84 -10.52 16.90 -2.76
N GLU A 85 -10.14 16.17 -1.71
CA GLU A 85 -10.14 16.64 -0.33
C GLU A 85 -9.21 17.84 -0.17
N SER A 86 -8.01 17.83 -0.79
CA SER A 86 -7.08 18.97 -0.74
C SER A 86 -7.62 20.24 -1.41
N LYS A 87 -8.39 20.10 -2.50
CA LYS A 87 -9.05 21.24 -3.17
C LYS A 87 -10.15 21.83 -2.27
N SER A 88 -10.91 20.96 -1.59
CA SER A 88 -11.96 21.38 -0.65
C SER A 88 -11.40 21.99 0.64
N ALA A 89 -10.23 21.53 1.07
CA ALA A 89 -9.56 21.92 2.31
C ALA A 89 -8.70 23.18 2.15
N MET A 90 -8.76 23.91 1.03
CA MET A 90 -8.10 25.23 0.90
C MET A 90 -8.60 26.29 1.91
N ALA A 91 -9.56 25.94 2.78
CA ALA A 91 -9.96 26.72 3.96
C ALA A 91 -9.29 26.29 5.29
N ASN A 92 -8.61 25.13 5.39
CA ASN A 92 -8.08 24.58 6.63
C ASN A 92 -6.64 24.05 6.49
N ALA A 93 -5.69 24.67 7.21
CA ALA A 93 -4.25 24.43 7.11
C ALA A 93 -3.77 23.00 7.46
N ASP A 94 -4.57 22.22 8.20
CA ASP A 94 -4.15 20.92 8.74
C ASP A 94 -4.07 19.80 7.68
N PHE A 95 -4.82 19.90 6.58
CA PHE A 95 -4.83 18.89 5.52
C PHE A 95 -3.54 18.89 4.69
N SER A 96 -2.96 20.08 4.51
CA SER A 96 -1.72 20.29 3.73
C SER A 96 -0.50 19.55 4.31
N LYS A 97 -0.52 19.18 5.60
CA LYS A 97 0.57 18.44 6.26
C LYS A 97 0.51 16.93 6.07
N LYS A 98 -0.67 16.36 5.78
CA LYS A 98 -0.86 14.90 5.65
C LYS A 98 -0.69 14.40 4.22
N PHE A 99 -0.79 15.28 3.22
CA PHE A 99 -0.73 14.91 1.82
C PHE A 99 0.46 15.57 1.11
N ASN A 100 1.39 14.75 0.61
CA ASN A 100 2.54 15.20 -0.16
C ASN A 100 2.28 14.94 -1.66
N PRO A 101 2.10 15.98 -2.50
CA PRO A 101 1.88 15.84 -3.94
C PRO A 101 2.97 15.04 -4.67
N GLN A 102 4.20 15.04 -4.13
CA GLN A 102 5.31 14.27 -4.69
C GLN A 102 5.02 12.76 -4.71
N MET A 103 4.25 12.24 -3.74
CA MET A 103 3.88 10.83 -3.68
C MET A 103 2.96 10.43 -4.83
N ILE A 104 2.06 11.33 -5.26
CA ILE A 104 1.19 11.09 -6.42
C ILE A 104 2.08 10.90 -7.66
N ILE A 105 3.03 11.82 -7.85
CA ILE A 105 3.93 11.81 -9.01
C ILE A 105 4.74 10.53 -9.02
N GLU A 106 5.32 10.13 -7.89
CA GLU A 106 6.11 8.90 -7.77
C GLU A 106 5.28 7.65 -8.09
N TYR A 107 4.08 7.53 -7.51
CA TYR A 107 3.20 6.39 -7.75
C TYR A 107 2.76 6.31 -9.20
N LEU A 108 2.28 7.42 -9.77
CA LEU A 108 1.80 7.47 -11.15
C LEU A 108 2.92 7.20 -12.16
N ARG A 109 4.16 7.64 -11.88
CA ARG A 109 5.30 7.38 -12.75
C ARG A 109 5.63 5.90 -12.82
N VAL A 110 5.59 5.19 -11.68
CA VAL A 110 5.79 3.74 -11.62
C VAL A 110 4.66 3.02 -12.36
N LEU A 111 3.41 3.40 -12.11
CA LEU A 111 2.26 2.77 -12.77
C LEU A 111 2.28 2.99 -14.29
N PHE A 112 2.62 4.20 -14.75
CA PHE A 112 2.75 4.50 -16.17
C PHE A 112 3.84 3.63 -16.83
N PHE A 113 4.98 3.46 -16.17
CA PHE A 113 6.06 2.61 -16.67
C PHE A 113 5.62 1.13 -16.78
N LEU A 114 4.92 0.61 -15.78
CA LEU A 114 4.37 -0.76 -15.79
C LEU A 114 3.36 -0.96 -16.93
N LEU A 115 2.45 -0.01 -17.13
CA LEU A 115 1.48 -0.05 -18.22
C LEU A 115 2.15 0.00 -19.59
N CYS A 116 3.17 0.84 -19.76
CA CYS A 116 3.95 0.89 -21.00
C CYS A 116 4.69 -0.42 -21.27
N HIS A 117 5.29 -1.05 -20.25
CA HIS A 117 5.98 -2.32 -20.40
C HIS A 117 5.03 -3.47 -20.75
N HIS A 118 3.88 -3.57 -20.08
CA HIS A 118 2.86 -4.56 -20.42
C HIS A 118 2.27 -4.36 -21.81
N MET A 119 2.10 -3.10 -22.25
CA MET A 119 1.68 -2.82 -23.63
C MET A 119 2.74 -3.22 -24.66
N THR A 120 4.03 -3.08 -24.36
CA THR A 120 5.10 -3.57 -25.27
C THR A 120 5.19 -5.09 -25.31
N ASP A 121 5.01 -5.78 -24.17
CA ASP A 121 5.04 -7.24 -24.11
C ASP A 121 3.86 -7.87 -24.86
N THR A 122 2.68 -7.23 -24.79
CA THR A 122 1.49 -7.68 -25.53
C THR A 122 1.66 -7.52 -27.05
N VAL A 123 2.41 -6.52 -27.50
CA VAL A 123 2.73 -6.33 -28.93
C VAL A 123 3.78 -7.34 -29.40
N ILE A 124 4.79 -7.67 -28.57
CA ILE A 124 5.81 -8.67 -28.93
C ILE A 124 5.19 -10.07 -29.04
N HIS A 125 4.27 -10.44 -28.15
CA HIS A 125 3.60 -11.74 -28.18
C HIS A 125 2.59 -11.92 -29.34
N PHE A 126 2.28 -10.84 -30.07
CA PHE A 126 1.42 -10.86 -31.26
C PHE A 126 2.24 -10.86 -32.57
N VAL A 127 3.56 -10.66 -32.50
CA VAL A 127 4.47 -10.54 -33.66
C VAL A 127 5.49 -11.68 -33.74
N THR A 128 5.48 -12.63 -32.79
CA THR A 128 6.24 -13.90 -32.82
C THR A 128 5.30 -15.09 -32.90
#